data_AF-A0A5S4YE36-F1
#
_entry.id   AF-A0A5S4YE36-F1
#
_cell.length_a   1.000
_cell.length_b   1.000
_cell.length_c   1.000
_cell.angle_alpha   90.00
_cell.angle_beta   90.00
_cell.angle_gamma   90.00
#
_symmetry.space_group_name_H-M   'P 1'
#
loop_
_entity.id
_entity.type
_entity.pdbx_description
1 polymer ?
#
loop_
_entity_poly.entity_id
_entity_poly.type
_entity_poly.pdbx_seq_one_letter_code
_entity_poly.pdbx_strand_id
1 'polypeptide(L)'
;MLRFKILASVIPLLAAAVFARTEIGSVSHPCIALGETTVELTSLFWTAAVHVAFTEDPARATVRVQVTDDPDAADFAVVDDGLGSEPDSCQANPSTRLITIAAQPVDGGPVIYLSSEGPADYRIYVRSKTFSQRDAAALIVGAHGGHRHLQAASL
;
A
#
# COMPACT_ATOMS: atom_id res chain seq x y z
N MET A 1 -72.31 3.72 29.73
CA MET A 1 -72.03 3.18 28.38
C MET A 1 -71.42 4.29 27.54
N LEU A 2 -70.10 4.32 27.34
CA LEU A 2 -69.51 5.07 26.23
C LEU A 2 -68.12 4.52 25.90
N ARG A 3 -67.94 4.20 24.62
CA ARG A 3 -66.83 3.49 24.00
C ARG A 3 -65.68 4.48 23.75
N PHE A 4 -64.47 4.21 24.25
CA PHE A 4 -63.27 4.89 23.78
C PHE A 4 -62.58 4.06 22.70
N LYS A 5 -62.63 4.58 21.47
CA LYS A 5 -62.07 4.02 20.25
C LYS A 5 -60.55 3.98 20.34
N ILE A 6 -59.98 2.81 20.04
CA ILE A 6 -58.55 2.59 19.84
C ILE A 6 -58.13 3.44 18.65
N LEU A 7 -57.32 4.48 18.89
CA LEU A 7 -56.56 5.16 17.85
C LEU A 7 -55.19 4.50 17.78
N ALA A 8 -55.09 3.46 16.95
CA ALA A 8 -53.81 2.97 16.46
C ALA A 8 -53.25 4.02 15.49
N SER A 9 -52.38 4.89 16.01
CA SER A 9 -51.57 5.81 15.19
C SER A 9 -50.14 5.32 15.22
N VAL A 10 -49.81 4.44 14.27
CA VAL A 10 -48.46 3.92 14.04
C VAL A 10 -47.90 4.66 12.83
N ILE A 11 -47.32 5.84 13.03
CA ILE A 11 -46.36 6.43 12.08
C ILE A 11 -45.35 7.27 12.88
N PRO A 12 -44.17 6.74 13.27
CA PRO A 12 -43.01 7.58 13.49
C PRO A 12 -42.64 8.16 12.11
N LEU A 13 -42.78 9.48 11.97
CA LEU A 13 -42.38 10.19 10.77
C LEU A 13 -40.92 9.88 10.42
N LEU A 14 -40.75 9.58 9.14
CA LEU A 14 -39.50 9.35 8.44
C LEU A 14 -38.40 10.35 8.79
N ALA A 15 -37.28 9.77 9.20
CA ALA A 15 -35.90 10.15 8.92
C ALA A 15 -35.69 11.41 8.06
N ALA A 16 -35.13 12.45 8.68
CA ALA A 16 -34.22 13.38 8.03
C ALA A 16 -32.93 13.40 8.85
N ALA A 17 -32.21 12.27 8.85
CA ALA A 17 -30.80 12.28 9.20
C ALA A 17 -30.05 12.87 8.01
N VAL A 18 -29.94 14.20 7.98
CA VAL A 18 -28.90 14.87 7.20
C VAL A 18 -27.58 14.51 7.87
N PHE A 19 -27.07 13.34 7.54
CA PHE A 19 -25.64 13.09 7.67
C PHE A 19 -25.00 14.02 6.65
N ALA A 20 -24.63 15.21 7.11
CA ALA A 20 -23.55 15.96 6.52
C ALA A 20 -22.43 14.94 6.31
N ARG A 21 -22.00 14.78 5.06
CA ARG A 21 -20.92 13.89 4.68
C ARG A 21 -19.73 14.27 5.54
N THR A 22 -19.53 13.53 6.62
CA THR A 22 -18.22 13.37 7.20
C THR A 22 -17.43 12.79 6.06
N GLU A 23 -16.57 13.62 5.46
CA GLU A 23 -15.39 13.19 4.74
C GLU A 23 -14.70 12.17 5.66
N ILE A 24 -15.12 10.90 5.57
CA ILE A 24 -14.33 9.78 6.01
C ILE A 24 -13.18 9.88 5.04
N GLY A 25 -12.15 10.65 5.41
CA GLY A 25 -10.95 10.82 4.62
C GLY A 25 -10.52 9.42 4.28
N SER A 26 -10.66 9.05 3.00
CA SER A 26 -10.16 7.79 2.51
C SER A 26 -8.73 7.77 2.98
N VAL A 27 -8.37 6.84 3.87
CA VAL A 27 -6.98 6.64 4.22
C VAL A 27 -6.37 6.17 2.91
N SER A 28 -5.81 7.11 2.15
CA SER A 28 -5.16 6.84 0.89
C SER A 28 -3.98 5.96 1.25
N HIS A 29 -4.13 4.68 0.96
CA HIS A 29 -3.05 3.73 1.15
C HIS A 29 -2.03 3.98 0.04
N PRO A 30 -0.75 4.16 0.39
CA PRO A 30 0.33 4.26 -0.59
C PRO A 30 0.25 3.11 -1.61
N CYS A 31 0.18 3.44 -2.90
CA CYS A 31 0.06 2.48 -4.00
C CYS A 31 0.95 2.87 -5.19
N ILE A 32 1.39 1.89 -5.98
CA ILE A 32 2.11 2.12 -7.24
C ILE A 32 1.60 1.18 -8.33
N ALA A 33 1.64 1.63 -9.58
CA ALA A 33 1.49 0.79 -10.75
C ALA A 33 2.87 0.33 -11.25
N LEU A 34 3.03 -0.97 -11.44
CA LEU A 34 4.22 -1.61 -12.00
C LEU A 34 3.77 -2.52 -13.14
N GLY A 35 3.88 -2.01 -14.37
CA GLY A 35 3.28 -2.64 -15.55
C GLY A 35 1.76 -2.78 -15.40
N GLU A 36 1.25 -4.01 -15.55
CA GLU A 36 -0.18 -4.34 -15.40
C GLU A 36 -0.60 -4.65 -13.95
N THR A 37 0.34 -4.56 -12.99
CA THR A 37 0.07 -4.87 -11.58
C THR A 37 0.03 -3.59 -10.74
N THR A 38 -0.99 -3.47 -9.90
CA THR A 38 -1.06 -2.44 -8.87
C THR A 38 -0.62 -3.04 -7.55
N VAL A 39 0.24 -2.35 -6.82
CA VAL A 39 0.69 -2.76 -5.49
C VAL A 39 0.25 -1.71 -4.49
N GLU A 40 -0.37 -2.12 -3.40
CA GLU A 40 -0.97 -1.23 -2.40
C GLU A 40 -0.57 -1.64 -0.98
N LEU A 41 -0.27 -0.65 -0.14
CA LEU A 41 0.08 -0.86 1.26
C LEU A 41 -1.17 -1.02 2.12
N THR A 42 -1.37 -2.17 2.74
CA THR A 42 -2.45 -2.39 3.71
C THR A 42 -1.94 -2.32 5.14
N SER A 43 -2.74 -1.70 6.01
CA SER A 43 -2.55 -1.75 7.47
C SER A 43 -3.03 -3.05 8.10
N LEU A 44 -3.83 -3.84 7.37
CA LEU A 44 -4.41 -5.10 7.84
C LEU A 44 -3.51 -6.26 7.47
N PHE A 45 -2.67 -6.72 8.42
CA PHE A 45 -1.64 -7.72 8.14
C PHE A 45 -2.21 -9.00 7.47
N TRP A 46 -3.37 -9.49 7.92
CA TRP A 46 -3.97 -10.73 7.42
C TRP A 46 -4.50 -10.65 5.98
N THR A 47 -4.62 -9.44 5.43
CA THR A 47 -5.06 -9.23 4.04
C THR A 47 -3.89 -9.13 3.06
N ALA A 48 -2.67 -8.91 3.56
CA ALA A 48 -1.50 -8.75 2.73
C ALA A 48 -1.07 -10.09 2.15
N ALA A 49 -0.89 -10.15 0.84
CA ALA A 49 -0.31 -11.32 0.18
C ALA A 49 1.21 -11.40 0.40
N VAL A 50 1.86 -10.25 0.65
CA VAL A 50 3.31 -10.15 0.89
C VAL A 50 3.56 -9.32 2.14
N HIS A 51 4.41 -9.85 3.01
CA HIS A 51 4.90 -9.18 4.20
C HIS A 51 6.36 -8.83 4.00
N VAL A 52 6.68 -7.55 4.03
CA VAL A 52 8.06 -7.07 4.03
C VAL A 52 8.43 -6.57 5.42
N ALA A 53 9.69 -6.68 5.80
CA ALA A 53 10.21 -6.10 7.04
C ALA A 53 11.44 -5.23 6.74
N PHE A 54 11.82 -4.37 7.67
CA PHE A 54 13.03 -3.57 7.57
C PHE A 54 14.06 -4.00 8.62
N THR A 55 15.33 -3.82 8.28
CA THR A 55 16.44 -4.01 9.20
C THR A 55 17.47 -2.90 9.03
N GLU A 56 18.12 -2.53 10.13
CA GLU A 56 19.28 -1.63 10.13
C GLU A 56 20.60 -2.40 9.98
N ASP A 57 20.55 -3.73 10.06
CA ASP A 57 21.73 -4.58 9.90
C ASP A 57 21.81 -5.09 8.45
N PRO A 58 22.75 -4.59 7.63
CA PRO A 58 22.88 -5.02 6.25
C PRO A 58 23.16 -6.52 6.10
N ALA A 59 23.73 -7.19 7.12
CA ALA A 59 23.99 -8.64 7.07
C ALA A 59 22.71 -9.47 7.20
N ARG A 60 21.63 -8.90 7.72
CA ARG A 60 20.32 -9.56 7.88
C ARG A 60 19.36 -9.28 6.73
N ALA A 61 19.75 -8.41 5.80
CA ALA A 61 18.92 -8.01 4.67
C ALA A 61 18.90 -9.09 3.59
N THR A 62 17.71 -9.38 3.07
CA THR A 62 17.55 -10.19 1.85
C THR A 62 17.52 -9.31 0.59
N VAL A 63 17.23 -8.01 0.76
CA VAL A 63 17.20 -7.01 -0.30
C VAL A 63 17.79 -5.69 0.22
N ARG A 64 18.72 -5.11 -0.53
CA ARG A 64 19.32 -3.80 -0.29
C ARG A 64 18.71 -2.78 -1.24
N VAL A 65 18.10 -1.75 -0.69
CA VAL A 65 17.51 -0.66 -1.46
C VAL A 65 18.32 0.60 -1.20
N GLN A 66 18.84 1.19 -2.28
CA GLN A 66 19.50 2.49 -2.23
C GLN A 66 18.52 3.59 -2.61
N VAL A 67 18.40 4.62 -1.79
CA VAL A 67 17.74 5.86 -2.16
C VAL A 67 18.75 6.77 -2.85
N THR A 68 18.41 7.26 -4.03
CA THR A 68 19.20 8.24 -4.79
C THR A 68 18.41 9.53 -4.97
N ASP A 69 19.11 10.66 -5.06
CA ASP A 69 18.55 11.98 -5.40
C ASP A 69 18.61 12.26 -6.90
N ASP A 70 19.27 11.40 -7.67
CA ASP A 70 19.37 11.45 -9.13
C ASP A 70 18.37 10.46 -9.76
N PRO A 71 17.33 10.95 -10.47
CA PRO A 71 16.35 10.08 -11.13
C PRO A 71 16.94 9.29 -12.30
N ASP A 72 17.99 9.79 -12.96
CA ASP A 72 18.61 9.11 -14.10
C ASP A 72 19.49 7.92 -13.66
N ALA A 73 19.89 7.92 -12.38
CA ALA A 73 20.65 6.83 -11.76
C ALA A 73 19.77 5.79 -11.06
N ALA A 74 18.45 5.99 -11.02
CA ALA A 74 17.50 5.11 -10.35
C ALA A 74 16.96 4.03 -11.28
N ASP A 75 16.75 2.82 -10.74
CA ASP A 75 16.05 1.76 -11.44
C ASP A 75 14.53 2.00 -11.43
N PHE A 76 14.03 2.64 -10.36
CA PHE A 76 12.62 2.98 -10.18
C PHE A 76 12.47 4.42 -9.69
N ALA A 77 11.56 5.18 -10.32
CA ALA A 77 11.21 6.52 -9.89
C ALA A 77 9.76 6.55 -9.37
N VAL A 78 9.58 6.94 -8.12
CA VAL A 78 8.26 7.16 -7.50
C VAL A 78 8.02 8.65 -7.41
N VAL A 79 7.09 9.14 -8.24
CA VAL A 79 6.78 10.57 -8.37
C VAL A 79 5.28 10.78 -8.19
N ASP A 80 4.89 11.64 -7.26
CA ASP A 80 3.47 11.91 -6.91
C ASP A 80 3.19 13.43 -6.80
N ASP A 81 4.13 14.29 -7.19
CA ASP A 81 3.99 15.75 -7.09
C ASP A 81 3.52 16.43 -8.39
N GLY A 82 3.07 15.65 -9.37
CA GLY A 82 2.52 16.15 -10.63
C GLY A 82 1.16 16.84 -10.48
N LEU A 83 0.92 17.88 -11.29
CA LEU A 83 -0.39 18.55 -11.40
C LEU A 83 -1.46 17.69 -12.12
N GLY A 84 -1.05 16.57 -12.70
CA GLY A 84 -1.92 15.55 -13.26
C GLY A 84 -2.07 14.41 -12.27
N SER A 85 -3.21 14.36 -11.59
CA SER A 85 -3.68 13.10 -11.04
C SER A 85 -4.12 12.26 -12.24
N GLU A 86 -3.27 11.37 -12.75
CA GLU A 86 -3.78 10.25 -13.55
C GLU A 86 -4.66 9.45 -12.58
N PRO A 87 -5.99 9.60 -12.63
CA PRO A 87 -6.87 9.26 -11.52
C PRO A 87 -7.02 7.74 -11.34
N ASP A 88 -6.43 6.95 -12.23
CA ASP A 88 -6.66 5.52 -12.37
C ASP A 88 -5.40 4.65 -12.12
N SER A 89 -4.24 5.23 -11.80
CA SER A 89 -2.99 4.46 -11.63
C SER A 89 -3.07 3.41 -10.51
N CYS A 90 -3.88 3.67 -9.48
CA CYS A 90 -4.13 2.74 -8.38
C CYS A 90 -5.58 2.30 -8.26
N GLN A 91 -6.34 2.31 -9.37
CA GLN A 91 -7.70 1.79 -9.33
C GLN A 91 -7.66 0.31 -8.95
N ALA A 92 -8.40 -0.07 -7.90
CA ALA A 92 -8.47 -1.43 -7.43
C ALA A 92 -8.93 -2.37 -8.56
N ASN A 93 -8.05 -3.29 -8.96
CA ASN A 93 -8.27 -4.30 -9.98
C ASN A 93 -8.10 -5.69 -9.32
N PRO A 94 -8.71 -6.78 -9.82
CA PRO A 94 -8.37 -8.14 -9.37
C PRO A 94 -6.87 -8.47 -9.37
N SER A 95 -6.04 -7.71 -10.08
CA SER A 95 -4.57 -7.83 -10.08
C SER A 95 -3.87 -6.99 -9.00
N THR A 96 -4.61 -6.27 -8.15
CA THR A 96 -4.04 -5.50 -7.05
C THR A 96 -3.44 -6.43 -6.00
N ARG A 97 -2.15 -6.28 -5.75
CA ARG A 97 -1.42 -7.02 -4.71
C ARG A 97 -1.30 -6.16 -3.45
N LEU A 98 -1.90 -6.64 -2.38
CA LEU A 98 -1.78 -6.02 -1.06
C LEU A 98 -0.46 -6.43 -0.40
N ILE A 99 0.28 -5.44 0.09
CA ILE A 99 1.53 -5.63 0.83
C ILE A 99 1.42 -4.99 2.21
N THR A 100 2.20 -5.47 3.18
CA THR A 100 2.26 -4.83 4.49
C THR A 100 3.69 -4.77 5.00
N ILE A 101 4.01 -3.74 5.76
CA ILE A 101 5.28 -3.59 6.46
C ILE A 101 5.12 -4.19 7.85
N ALA A 102 5.67 -5.39 8.04
CA ALA A 102 5.66 -6.09 9.31
C ALA A 102 6.70 -5.47 10.28
N ALA A 103 6.34 -5.43 11.57
CA ALA A 103 7.25 -4.98 12.63
C ALA A 103 8.45 -5.93 12.81
N GLN A 104 8.29 -7.20 12.44
CA GLN A 104 9.32 -8.22 12.50
C GLN A 104 9.34 -9.01 11.19
N PRO A 105 10.50 -9.53 10.75
CA PRO A 105 10.58 -10.45 9.62
C PRO A 105 9.65 -11.64 9.83
N VAL A 106 8.88 -11.99 8.79
CA VAL A 106 8.14 -13.25 8.74
C VAL A 106 8.95 -14.26 7.91
N ASP A 107 8.76 -15.54 8.18
CA ASP A 107 9.46 -16.59 7.43
C ASP A 107 9.15 -16.48 5.93
N GLY A 108 10.20 -16.45 5.11
CA GLY A 108 10.12 -16.31 3.65
C GLY A 108 9.76 -14.90 3.14
N GLY A 109 9.52 -13.94 4.04
CA GLY A 109 9.26 -12.54 3.69
C GLY A 109 10.55 -11.76 3.40
N PRO A 110 10.54 -10.80 2.45
CA PRO A 110 11.70 -9.94 2.21
C PRO A 110 12.05 -9.07 3.43
N VAL A 111 13.34 -9.02 3.76
CA VAL A 111 13.91 -8.10 4.76
C VAL A 111 14.74 -7.05 4.05
N ILE A 112 14.28 -5.80 4.13
CA ILE A 112 14.82 -4.66 3.40
C ILE A 112 15.83 -3.92 4.28
N TYR A 113 17.02 -3.68 3.75
CA TYR A 113 17.95 -2.68 4.26
C TYR A 113 17.91 -1.45 3.35
N LEU A 114 17.49 -0.32 3.90
CA LEU A 114 17.36 0.96 3.19
C LEU A 114 18.58 1.83 3.52
N SER A 115 19.29 2.29 2.49
CA SER A 115 20.48 3.13 2.64
C SER A 115 20.52 4.20 1.55
N SER A 116 21.24 5.30 1.74
CA SER A 116 21.58 6.24 0.65
C SER A 116 22.90 5.90 -0.03
N GLU A 117 23.69 5.01 0.57
CA GLU A 117 25.06 4.69 0.15
C GLU A 117 25.29 3.19 0.03
N GLY A 118 26.36 2.84 -0.71
CA GLY A 118 26.85 1.47 -0.83
C GLY A 118 26.20 0.66 -1.96
N PRO A 119 26.54 -0.64 -2.07
CA PRO A 119 25.94 -1.52 -3.06
C PRO A 119 24.47 -1.80 -2.72
N ALA A 120 23.61 -1.77 -3.74
CA ALA A 120 22.20 -2.08 -3.62
C ALA A 120 21.72 -2.99 -4.75
N ASP A 121 20.68 -3.76 -4.45
CA ASP A 121 19.97 -4.58 -5.43
C ASP A 121 19.01 -3.73 -6.26
N TYR A 122 18.45 -2.67 -5.66
CA TYR A 122 17.58 -1.70 -6.31
C TYR A 122 17.97 -0.27 -5.93
N ARG A 123 17.96 0.63 -6.90
CA ARG A 123 18.06 2.08 -6.70
C ARG A 123 16.71 2.73 -6.93
N ILE A 124 16.25 3.49 -5.95
CA ILE A 124 14.96 4.16 -6.01
C ILE A 124 15.14 5.67 -5.89
N TYR A 125 14.45 6.39 -6.76
CA TYR A 125 14.26 7.84 -6.65
C TYR A 125 12.86 8.10 -6.11
N VAL A 126 12.72 8.92 -5.07
CA VAL A 126 11.42 9.22 -4.47
C VAL A 126 11.21 10.71 -4.39
N ARG A 127 10.29 11.22 -5.21
CA ARG A 127 9.79 12.61 -5.14
C ARG A 127 8.30 12.59 -4.90
N SER A 128 7.91 12.59 -3.64
CA SER A 128 6.50 12.50 -3.26
C SER A 128 6.18 13.34 -2.03
N LYS A 129 4.91 13.78 -1.96
CA LYS A 129 4.32 14.41 -0.77
C LYS A 129 3.55 13.41 0.10
N THR A 130 3.19 12.24 -0.44
CA THR A 130 2.32 11.25 0.19
C THR A 130 3.03 9.94 0.54
N PHE A 131 4.13 9.63 -0.16
CA PHE A 131 4.93 8.42 0.06
C PHE A 131 6.21 8.74 0.83
N SER A 132 6.49 7.95 1.88
CA SER A 132 7.82 7.93 2.45
C SER A 132 8.77 7.07 1.59
N GLN A 133 10.09 7.31 1.70
CA GLN A 133 11.09 6.45 1.06
C GLN A 133 10.96 4.98 1.50
N ARG A 134 10.54 4.77 2.75
CA ARG A 134 10.27 3.46 3.32
C ARG A 134 9.09 2.78 2.64
N ASP A 135 7.99 3.50 2.43
CA ASP A 135 6.80 2.95 1.76
C ASP A 135 7.09 2.63 0.30
N ALA A 136 7.81 3.53 -0.40
CA ALA A 136 8.25 3.30 -1.77
C ALA A 136 9.12 2.04 -1.89
N ALA A 137 10.11 1.88 -1.01
CA ALA A 137 10.95 0.68 -0.96
C ALA A 137 10.12 -0.59 -0.69
N ALA A 138 9.18 -0.52 0.26
CA ALA A 138 8.29 -1.63 0.58
C ALA A 138 7.43 -2.04 -0.62
N LEU A 139 6.84 -1.08 -1.33
CA LEU A 139 6.00 -1.30 -2.51
C LEU A 139 6.81 -1.93 -3.66
N ILE A 140 7.98 -1.37 -3.96
CA ILE A 140 8.86 -1.90 -5.03
C ILE A 140 9.32 -3.32 -4.69
N VAL A 141 9.81 -3.56 -3.47
CA VAL A 141 10.26 -4.90 -3.07
C VAL A 141 9.09 -5.88 -2.98
N GLY A 142 7.93 -5.46 -2.47
CA GLY A 142 6.72 -6.28 -2.37
C GLY A 142 6.15 -6.68 -3.73
N ALA A 143 6.33 -5.84 -4.75
CA ALA A 143 5.98 -6.17 -6.13
C ALA A 143 6.84 -7.31 -6.68
N HIS A 144 8.17 -7.22 -6.49
CA HIS A 144 9.15 -8.14 -7.07
C HIS A 144 9.37 -9.42 -6.22
N GLY A 145 9.12 -9.36 -4.92
CA GLY A 145 9.39 -10.45 -3.96
C GLY A 145 8.54 -11.71 -4.16
N GLY A 146 7.44 -11.63 -4.90
CA GLY A 146 6.55 -12.76 -5.17
C GLY A 146 6.99 -13.71 -6.29
N HIS A 147 8.08 -13.42 -7.02
CA HIS A 147 8.50 -14.20 -8.19
C HIS A 147 9.75 -15.06 -7.98
N ARG A 148 10.55 -14.85 -6.94
CA ARG A 148 11.76 -15.65 -6.71
C ARG A 148 11.50 -17.07 -6.18
N HIS A 149 10.28 -17.37 -5.69
CA HIS A 149 9.99 -18.70 -5.15
C HIS A 149 9.71 -19.78 -6.21
N LEU A 150 9.63 -19.42 -7.51
CA LEU A 150 9.33 -20.36 -8.60
C LEU A 150 10.49 -20.59 -9.59
N GLN A 151 11.65 -19.96 -9.40
CA GLN A 151 12.80 -20.13 -10.31
C GLN A 151 13.96 -20.98 -9.76
N ALA A 152 13.78 -21.63 -8.61
CA ALA A 152 14.75 -22.60 -8.08
C ALA A 152 14.51 -24.05 -8.57
N ALA A 153 13.61 -24.28 -9.52
CA ALA A 153 13.37 -25.60 -10.07
C ALA A 153 12.89 -25.54 -11.53
N SER A 154 13.79 -25.22 -12.45
CA SER A 154 13.65 -25.68 -13.83
C SER A 154 15.02 -25.78 -14.50
N LEU A 155 15.52 -27.03 -14.55
CA LEU A 155 16.48 -27.64 -15.48
C LEU A 155 17.85 -26.98 -15.67
#